data_AF-A0A2P5FC84-F1
#
_entry.id   AF-A0A2P5FC84-F1
#
_cell.length_a   1.000
_cell.length_b   1.000
_cell.length_c   1.000
_cell.angle_alpha   90.00
_cell.angle_beta   90.00
_cell.angle_gamma   90.00
#
_symmetry.space_group_name_H-M   'P 1'
#
loop_
_entity.id
_entity.type
_entity.pdbx_description
1 polymer ?
#
loop_
_entity_poly.entity_id
_entity_poly.type
_entity_poly.pdbx_seq_one_letter_code
_entity_poly.pdbx_strand_id
1 'polypeptide(L)' 'MNMCHVAGPNEYLAITGLGIKDMKLCKKAYVLPLFQKCTHIYISPVICAFRVEAKSVEIYHLL' A
#
# COMPACT_ATOMS: atom_id res chain seq x y z
N MET A 1 -11.83 24.77 5.35
CA MET A 1 -11.41 23.43 4.89
C MET A 1 -10.14 23.60 4.08
N ASN A 2 -9.02 23.01 4.51
CA ASN A 2 -7.80 23.06 3.71
C ASN A 2 -7.92 22.10 2.53
N MET A 3 -7.77 22.62 1.32
CA MET A 3 -7.82 21.78 0.11
C MET A 3 -6.55 20.93 -0.05
N CYS A 4 -5.44 21.33 0.57
CA CYS A 4 -4.16 20.62 0.50
C CYS A 4 -4.02 19.67 1.69
N HIS A 5 -3.82 18.39 1.39
CA HIS A 5 -3.53 17.34 2.37
C HIS A 5 -2.12 16.80 2.15
N VAL A 6 -1.39 16.55 3.24
CA VAL A 6 -0.07 15.93 3.25
C VAL A 6 -0.08 14.80 4.27
N ALA A 7 0.23 13.58 3.85
CA ALA A 7 0.29 12.41 4.70
C ALA A 7 1.56 12.40 5.57
N GLY A 8 1.46 11.84 6.78
CA GLY A 8 2.63 11.60 7.63
C GLY A 8 3.61 10.58 7.03
N PRO A 9 4.80 10.37 7.64
CA PRO A 9 5.84 9.49 7.09
C PRO A 9 5.38 8.06 6.77
N ASN A 10 4.60 7.46 7.68
CA ASN A 10 4.08 6.09 7.55
C ASN A 10 2.64 6.05 7.01
N GLU A 11 2.18 7.14 6.39
CA GLU A 11 0.82 7.24 5.88
C GLU A 11 0.78 7.52 4.38
N TYR A 12 -0.36 7.21 3.77
CA TYR A 12 -0.73 7.63 2.44
C TYR A 12 -2.14 8.19 2.43
N LEU A 13 -2.41 9.16 1.56
CA LEU A 13 -3.75 9.63 1.27
C LEU A 13 -4.40 8.66 0.29
N ALA A 14 -5.52 8.06 0.68
CA ALA A 14 -6.45 7.39 -0.21
C ALA A 14 -7.55 8.37 -0.62
N ILE A 15 -7.66 8.62 -1.92
CA ILE A 15 -8.58 9.61 -2.49
C ILE A 15 -9.51 8.93 -3.49
N THR A 16 -10.81 9.21 -3.38
CA THR A 16 -11.86 8.72 -4.27
C THR A 16 -12.81 9.85 -4.67
N GLY A 17 -13.66 9.62 -5.69
CA GLY A 17 -14.60 10.61 -6.21
C GLY A 17 -14.11 11.38 -7.43
N LEU A 18 -14.94 12.28 -7.96
CA LEU A 18 -14.69 13.10 -9.16
C LEU A 18 -13.95 12.37 -10.31
N GLY A 19 -14.50 11.26 -10.79
CA GLY A 19 -13.94 10.52 -11.93
C GLY A 19 -12.70 9.66 -11.60
N ILE A 20 -12.24 9.62 -10.34
CA ILE A 20 -11.34 8.56 -9.88
C ILE A 20 -12.15 7.25 -9.89
N LYS A 21 -11.81 6.36 -10.83
CA LYS A 21 -12.56 5.11 -11.06
C LYS A 21 -12.47 4.13 -9.90
N ASP A 22 -11.36 4.17 -9.17
CA ASP A 22 -11.06 3.21 -8.11
C ASP A 22 -10.54 3.96 -6.88
N MET A 23 -9.22 4.02 -6.68
CA MET A 23 -8.60 4.80 -5.61
C MET A 23 -7.26 5.38 -6.05
N LYS A 24 -7.00 6.64 -5.71
CA LYS A 24 -5.68 7.27 -5.86
C LYS A 24 -4.94 7.25 -4.51
N LEU A 25 -3.74 6.67 -4.49
CA LEU A 25 -2.83 6.70 -3.35
C LEU A 25 -1.69 7.69 -3.60
N CYS A 26 -1.48 8.64 -2.70
CA CYS A 26 -0.38 9.61 -2.82
C CYS A 26 0.01 10.24 -1.48
N LYS A 27 1.18 10.89 -1.40
CA LYS A 27 1.65 11.58 -0.18
C LYS A 27 1.10 12.99 0.00
N LYS A 28 0.78 13.67 -1.09
CA LYS A 28 0.25 15.03 -1.09
C LYS A 28 -0.76 15.18 -2.21
N ALA A 29 -1.88 15.85 -1.94
CA ALA A 29 -2.89 16.14 -2.94
C ALA A 29 -3.70 17.38 -2.60
N TYR A 30 -4.25 18.00 -3.65
CA TYR A 30 -5.36 18.91 -3.55
C TYR A 30 -6.67 18.12 -3.70
N VAL A 31 -7.53 18.18 -2.69
CA VAL A 31 -8.81 17.45 -2.61
C VAL A 31 -9.93 18.46 -2.71
N LEU A 32 -10.84 18.27 -3.67
CA LEU A 32 -12.04 19.09 -3.79
C LEU A 32 -13.11 18.58 -2.82
N PRO A 33 -13.43 19.33 -1.74
CA PRO A 33 -14.20 18.81 -0.61
C PRO A 33 -15.65 18.45 -0.95
N LEU A 34 -16.18 18.96 -2.06
CA LEU A 34 -17.57 18.70 -2.47
C LEU A 34 -17.76 17.35 -3.16
N PHE A 35 -16.74 16.87 -3.90
CA PHE A 35 -16.88 15.71 -4.80
C PHE A 35 -15.82 14.63 -4.59
N GLN A 36 -14.80 14.90 -3.77
CA GLN A 36 -13.75 13.94 -3.45
C GLN A 36 -13.75 13.63 -1.95
N LYS A 37 -13.44 12.38 -1.63
CA LYS A 37 -13.19 11.91 -0.26
C LYS A 37 -11.70 11.63 -0.10
N CYS A 38 -11.15 11.98 1.06
CA CYS A 38 -9.74 11.75 1.38
C CYS A 38 -9.63 11.11 2.76
N THR A 39 -8.87 10.02 2.85
CA THR A 39 -8.62 9.28 4.09
C THR A 39 -7.13 9.02 4.23
N HIS A 40 -6.58 9.20 5.43
CA HIS A 40 -5.21 8.81 5.73
C HIS A 40 -5.18 7.32 6.07
N ILE A 41 -4.39 6.56 5.33
CA ILE A 41 -4.15 5.14 5.57
C ILE A 41 -2.76 4.99 6.17
N TYR A 42 -2.68 4.36 7.34
CA TYR A 42 -1.42 3.99 7.97
C TYR A 42 -0.86 2.71 7.36
N ILE A 43 0.43 2.70 7.06
CA ILE A 43 1.15 1.54 6.53
C ILE A 43 2.18 1.11 7.56
N SER A 44 2.04 -0.13 8.04
CA SER A 44 3.04 -0.80 8.88
C SER A 44 3.69 -1.93 8.09
N PRO A 45 5.03 -2.07 8.10
CA PRO A 45 5.68 -3.23 7.52
C PRO A 45 5.29 -4.48 8.32
N VAL A 46 4.54 -5.38 7.71
CA VAL A 46 4.33 -6.72 8.25
C VAL A 46 5.47 -7.59 7.76
N ILE A 47 6.29 -8.07 8.69
CA ILE A 47 7.40 -8.97 8.38
C ILE A 47 6.79 -10.31 7.94
N CYS A 48 6.87 -10.61 6.64
CA CYS A 48 6.55 -11.93 6.12
C CYS A 48 7.77 -12.84 6.35
N ALA A 49 7.77 -13.58 7.46
CA ALA A 49 8.79 -14.60 7.71
C ALA A 49 8.47 -15.83 6.86
N PHE A 50 9.05 -15.92 5.66
CA PHE A 50 9.00 -17.16 4.89
C PHE A 50 10.20 -18.04 5.28
N ARG A 51 9.90 -19.23 5.81
CA ARG A 51 10.90 -20.27 6.08
C ARG A 51 11.22 -20.96 4.77
N VAL A 52 12.42 -20.72 4.23
CA VAL A 52 12.92 -21.43 3.05
C VAL A 52 13.55 -22.73 3.52
N GLU A 53 12.83 -23.84 3.38
CA GLU A 53 13.41 -25.18 3.54
C GLU A 53 14.09 -25.58 2.23
N ALA A 54 15.41 -25.67 2.24
CA ALA A 54 16.16 -26.22 1.12
C ALA A 54 16.02 -27.75 1.13
N LYS A 55 15.23 -28.29 0.20
CA LYS A 55 15.18 -29.74 -0.04
C LYS A 55 16.29 -30.13 -1.01
N SER A 56 17.34 -30.79 -0.52
CA SER A 56 18.28 -31.49 -1.40
C SER A 56 17.58 -32.69 -2.05
N VAL A 57 17.63 -32.79 -3.38
CA VAL A 57 17.28 -34.03 -4.08
C VAL A 57 18.42 -35.00 -3.82
N GLU A 58 18.19 -35.98 -2.94
CA GLU A 58 19.09 -37.11 -2.77
C GLU A 58 18.98 -37.97 -4.04
N ILE A 59 19.95 -37.83 -4.94
CA ILE A 59 20.09 -38.71 -6.10
C ILE A 59 20.63 -40.03 -5.54
N TYR A 60 19.74 -40.99 -5.29
CA TYR A 60 20.13 -42.38 -5.10
C TYR A 60 20.74 -42.88 -6.42
N HIS A 61 22.04 -42.64 -6.59
CA HIS A 61 22.83 -43.29 -7.61
C HIS A 61 22.95 -44.75 -7.18
N LEU A 62 22.24 -45.63 -7.90
CA LEU A 62 22.35 -47.08 -7.77
C LEU A 62 23.83 -47.47 -7.81
N LEU A 63 24.32 -48.04 -6.72
CA LEU A 63 25.50 -48.90 -6.62
C LEU A 63 25.14 -50.08 -5.71
#